data_AF-A0A059CK16-F1
#
_entry.id   AF-A0A059CK16-F1
#
_cell.length_a   1.000
_cell.length_b   1.000
_cell.length_c   1.000
_cell.angle_alpha   90.00
_cell.angle_beta   90.00
_cell.angle_gamma   90.00
#
_symmetry.space_group_name_H-M   'P 1'
#
loop_
_entity.id
_entity.type
_entity.pdbx_description
1 polymer ?
#
loop_
_entity_poly.entity_id
_entity_poly.type
_entity_poly.pdbx_seq_one_letter_code
_entity_poly.pdbx_strand_id
1 'polypeptide(L)'
;MSTIYRLLRPSIKATSPSPFLCTSSSHTYAQTQAHTSDILIARLRHTQIVPDRLLGLKMKAMTEKRYALLLAARDSDYVKKVYGGYFNVFVAAFGEDGERWDLYRVVDGEFPDRDELHKYDGFVISGSPFDAYGNDYWILKLCLLLQTLDAMDKKMLGVCFGHQVLCRALGGKVRKAYTGWDIGLRKVKIVKDLFPCGYLNEMDDIPPALSIIECHQDEVWEVPTGAEVIAFSEKTGVEMFAVGDRILGIQGHPEYTKDILFNLIDRLLNNDCIEKGFAEDAKFALEMAEPDRKCWERICRNFLKGR
;
A
#
# COMPACT_ATOMS: atom_id res chain seq x y z
N MET A 1 6.49 -0.84 -30.70
CA MET A 1 6.88 -2.26 -30.82
C MET A 1 6.89 -2.84 -29.41
N SER A 2 5.80 -3.51 -28.99
CA SER A 2 5.61 -4.07 -27.64
C SER A 2 5.43 -5.58 -27.69
N THR A 3 6.53 -6.33 -27.79
CA THR A 3 6.48 -7.78 -28.07
C THR A 3 6.58 -8.67 -26.81
N ILE A 4 6.69 -8.13 -25.60
CA ILE A 4 7.07 -8.94 -24.42
C ILE A 4 5.87 -9.53 -23.62
N TYR A 5 4.64 -9.06 -23.81
CA TYR A 5 3.52 -9.48 -22.95
C TYR A 5 2.79 -10.80 -23.32
N ARG A 6 3.29 -11.60 -24.26
CA ARG A 6 2.55 -12.80 -24.74
C ARG A 6 2.85 -14.12 -24.00
N LEU A 7 3.78 -14.16 -23.04
CA LEU A 7 4.29 -15.43 -22.50
C LEU A 7 3.85 -15.80 -21.07
N LEU A 8 2.93 -15.07 -20.44
CA LEU A 8 2.44 -15.40 -19.08
C LEU A 8 0.91 -15.64 -19.02
N ARG A 9 0.38 -16.58 -19.83
CA ARG A 9 -1.00 -17.08 -19.67
C ARG A 9 -1.01 -18.57 -19.27
N PRO A 10 -1.58 -18.92 -18.11
CA PRO A 10 -2.06 -20.27 -17.85
C PRO A 10 -3.35 -20.56 -18.65
N SER A 11 -3.39 -21.71 -19.32
CA SER A 11 -4.55 -22.21 -20.06
C SER A 11 -5.63 -22.72 -19.10
N ILE A 12 -6.71 -21.97 -18.90
CA ILE A 12 -7.89 -22.42 -18.14
C ILE A 12 -8.80 -23.22 -19.08
N LYS A 13 -8.92 -24.53 -18.84
CA LYS A 13 -9.96 -25.36 -19.44
C LYS A 13 -11.28 -25.15 -18.67
N ALA A 14 -12.32 -24.83 -19.41
CA ALA A 14 -13.69 -24.72 -18.91
C ALA A 14 -14.30 -26.11 -18.64
N THR A 15 -14.98 -26.25 -17.49
CA THR A 15 -16.00 -27.27 -17.28
C THR A 15 -17.16 -26.63 -16.53
N SER A 16 -18.35 -26.68 -17.15
CA SER A 16 -19.64 -26.24 -16.64
C SER A 16 -20.54 -27.48 -16.39
N PRO A 17 -21.81 -27.37 -15.94
CA PRO A 17 -22.24 -27.81 -14.61
C PRO A 17 -23.35 -28.87 -14.64
N SER A 18 -23.75 -29.42 -13.49
CA SER A 18 -25.06 -30.09 -13.35
C SER A 18 -25.55 -30.18 -11.89
N PRO A 19 -26.87 -30.11 -11.62
CA PRO A 19 -27.48 -29.82 -10.32
C PRO A 19 -28.11 -31.05 -9.67
N PHE A 20 -28.60 -30.94 -8.42
CA PHE A 20 -29.66 -31.73 -7.73
C PHE A 20 -29.59 -31.36 -6.22
N LEU A 21 -30.61 -31.35 -5.37
CA LEU A 21 -32.07 -31.38 -5.42
C LEU A 21 -32.56 -30.93 -4.02
N CYS A 22 -33.69 -30.26 -3.97
CA CYS A 22 -34.46 -29.92 -2.77
C CYS A 22 -35.15 -31.17 -2.19
N THR A 23 -35.23 -31.33 -0.86
CA THR A 23 -36.41 -31.90 -0.19
C THR A 23 -36.53 -31.44 1.27
N SER A 24 -37.74 -30.97 1.57
CA SER A 24 -38.40 -30.73 2.84
C SER A 24 -38.59 -31.98 3.71
N SER A 25 -38.72 -31.82 5.04
CA SER A 25 -39.97 -32.15 5.78
C SER A 25 -39.85 -31.97 7.30
N SER A 26 -40.96 -31.50 7.85
CA SER A 26 -41.40 -31.24 9.23
C SER A 26 -41.63 -32.47 10.12
N HIS A 27 -41.63 -32.28 11.45
CA HIS A 27 -42.63 -32.74 12.46
C HIS A 27 -42.07 -32.62 13.90
N THR A 28 -42.53 -31.67 14.75
CA THR A 28 -43.66 -31.64 15.72
C THR A 28 -43.45 -32.31 17.09
N TYR A 29 -43.66 -31.48 18.13
CA TYR A 29 -44.24 -31.69 19.47
C TYR A 29 -43.64 -32.70 20.48
N ALA A 30 -43.32 -32.20 21.68
CA ALA A 30 -44.00 -32.57 22.94
C ALA A 30 -43.57 -31.66 24.12
N GLN A 31 -44.57 -31.19 24.86
CA GLN A 31 -44.49 -30.51 26.17
C GLN A 31 -44.49 -31.53 27.31
N THR A 32 -43.88 -31.19 28.46
CA THR A 32 -44.40 -31.42 29.84
C THR A 32 -43.45 -30.76 30.86
N GLN A 33 -43.89 -29.73 31.59
CA GLN A 33 -44.26 -29.71 33.03
C GLN A 33 -43.14 -30.16 34.00
N ALA A 34 -42.49 -29.24 34.73
CA ALA A 34 -42.90 -28.59 35.99
C ALA A 34 -42.49 -29.38 37.25
N HIS A 35 -41.61 -28.79 38.08
CA HIS A 35 -41.70 -28.91 39.55
C HIS A 35 -40.86 -27.83 40.26
N THR A 36 -41.57 -27.15 41.18
CA THR A 36 -41.21 -26.42 42.41
C THR A 36 -39.90 -26.86 43.09
N SER A 37 -39.14 -26.03 43.84
CA SER A 37 -39.55 -25.31 45.06
C SER A 37 -38.43 -24.36 45.54
N ASP A 38 -38.83 -23.19 46.06
CA ASP A 38 -38.34 -22.44 47.23
C ASP A 38 -36.84 -22.36 47.61
N ILE A 39 -36.34 -21.14 47.83
CA ILE A 39 -35.89 -20.66 49.16
C ILE A 39 -35.60 -19.14 49.14
N LEU A 40 -36.10 -18.52 50.20
CA LEU A 40 -36.16 -17.10 50.57
C LEU A 40 -34.87 -16.63 51.26
N ILE A 41 -34.22 -15.53 50.84
CA ILE A 41 -33.46 -14.63 51.75
C ILE A 41 -33.56 -13.17 51.26
N ALA A 42 -34.09 -12.32 52.13
CA ALA A 42 -34.17 -10.87 52.01
C ALA A 42 -32.84 -10.18 52.37
N ARG A 43 -32.49 -9.06 51.71
CA ARG A 43 -31.67 -7.99 52.33
C ARG A 43 -31.76 -6.64 51.58
N LEU A 44 -32.37 -5.70 52.30
CA LEU A 44 -32.04 -4.28 52.49
C LEU A 44 -31.85 -3.33 51.29
N ARG A 45 -32.69 -2.30 51.32
CA ARG A 45 -32.66 -1.05 50.56
C ARG A 45 -31.39 -0.24 50.84
N HIS A 46 -30.74 0.25 49.78
CA HIS A 46 -30.12 1.58 49.78
C HIS A 46 -30.13 2.13 48.35
N THR A 47 -31.11 2.99 48.07
CA THR A 47 -31.13 3.86 46.90
C THR A 47 -30.15 5.01 47.15
N GLN A 48 -28.97 4.97 46.52
CA GLN A 48 -28.18 6.17 46.27
C GLN A 48 -28.42 6.62 44.83
N ILE A 49 -29.16 7.71 44.71
CA ILE A 49 -29.27 8.52 43.49
C ILE A 49 -27.91 9.22 43.36
N VAL A 50 -27.11 8.80 42.38
CA VAL A 50 -25.91 9.53 41.97
C VAL A 50 -26.33 10.55 40.91
N PRO A 51 -26.10 11.86 41.09
CA PRO A 51 -26.57 12.88 40.18
C PRO A 51 -25.84 12.81 38.83
N ASP A 52 -26.64 13.00 37.78
CA ASP A 52 -26.35 12.88 36.35
C ASP A 52 -25.36 13.97 35.84
N ARG A 53 -24.14 13.97 36.38
CA ARG A 53 -23.09 14.96 36.06
C ARG A 53 -21.75 14.35 35.68
N LEU A 54 -21.75 13.15 35.07
CA LEU A 54 -20.51 12.54 34.54
C LEU A 54 -20.68 11.83 33.18
N LEU A 55 -21.63 12.26 32.35
CA LEU A 55 -21.81 11.79 30.96
C LEU A 55 -21.56 12.90 29.93
N GLY A 56 -20.63 13.79 30.25
CA GLY A 56 -20.22 14.92 29.42
C GLY A 56 -18.86 14.76 28.72
N LEU A 57 -18.23 13.56 28.75
CA LEU A 57 -17.17 13.28 27.79
C LEU A 57 -17.83 12.99 26.46
N LYS A 58 -17.77 13.98 25.57
CA LYS A 58 -17.93 13.77 24.14
C LYS A 58 -17.02 12.62 23.72
N MET A 59 -17.56 11.40 23.63
CA MET A 59 -17.08 10.41 22.68
C MET A 59 -17.24 11.07 21.31
N LYS A 60 -16.22 11.79 20.87
CA LYS A 60 -15.97 11.94 19.44
C LYS A 60 -15.90 10.50 18.99
N ALA A 61 -16.94 10.00 18.32
CA ALA A 61 -16.85 8.71 17.65
C ALA A 61 -15.58 8.82 16.80
N MET A 62 -14.51 8.14 17.20
CA MET A 62 -13.33 8.03 16.35
C MET A 62 -13.84 7.19 15.19
N THR A 63 -14.25 7.86 14.13
CA THR A 63 -14.60 7.21 12.87
C THR A 63 -13.35 6.44 12.47
N GLU A 64 -13.49 5.13 12.39
CA GLU A 64 -12.45 4.20 11.95
C GLU A 64 -11.77 4.79 10.70
N LYS A 65 -10.45 5.00 10.77
CA LYS A 65 -9.69 5.51 9.63
C LYS A 65 -9.67 4.45 8.54
N ARG A 66 -9.94 4.85 7.30
CA ARG A 66 -10.10 3.93 6.18
C ARG A 66 -9.15 4.26 5.04
N TYR A 67 -8.35 3.30 4.62
CA TYR A 67 -7.38 3.44 3.53
C TYR A 67 -7.64 2.42 2.43
N ALA A 68 -7.25 2.76 1.21
CA ALA A 68 -7.29 1.85 0.08
C ALA A 68 -5.89 1.57 -0.46
N LEU A 69 -5.56 0.30 -0.68
CA LEU A 69 -4.40 -0.13 -1.45
C LEU A 69 -4.82 -0.40 -2.89
N LEU A 70 -4.32 0.42 -3.82
CA LEU A 70 -4.43 0.23 -5.27
C LEU A 70 -3.25 -0.64 -5.71
N LEU A 71 -3.45 -1.96 -5.73
CA LEU A 71 -2.42 -2.94 -6.02
C LEU A 71 -2.24 -3.11 -7.54
N ALA A 72 -1.15 -2.57 -8.06
CA ALA A 72 -0.76 -2.57 -9.47
C ALA A 72 0.11 -3.78 -9.87
N ALA A 73 0.14 -4.82 -9.04
CA ALA A 73 0.89 -6.05 -9.29
C ALA A 73 0.09 -7.29 -8.90
N ARG A 74 0.41 -8.42 -9.53
CA ARG A 74 -0.05 -9.73 -9.06
C ARG A 74 0.94 -10.27 -8.03
N ASP A 75 0.41 -10.87 -6.99
CA ASP A 75 1.24 -11.47 -5.94
C ASP A 75 2.09 -12.59 -6.51
N SER A 76 3.39 -12.58 -6.22
CA SER A 76 4.28 -13.68 -6.54
C SER A 76 4.00 -14.88 -5.65
N ASP A 77 4.31 -16.09 -6.11
CA ASP A 77 4.12 -17.30 -5.30
C ASP A 77 4.89 -17.23 -3.97
N TYR A 78 6.08 -16.62 -4.00
CA TYR A 78 6.87 -16.38 -2.79
C TYR A 78 6.15 -15.46 -1.82
N VAL A 79 5.68 -14.28 -2.27
CA VAL A 79 5.03 -13.31 -1.39
C VAL A 79 3.68 -13.83 -0.89
N LYS A 80 2.93 -14.58 -1.70
CA LYS A 80 1.73 -15.30 -1.24
C LYS A 80 2.06 -16.29 -0.14
N LYS A 81 3.11 -17.10 -0.32
CA LYS A 81 3.48 -18.15 0.63
C LYS A 81 4.01 -17.61 1.95
N VAL A 82 4.86 -16.58 1.91
CA VAL A 82 5.57 -16.07 3.09
C VAL A 82 4.77 -14.98 3.81
N TYR A 83 4.09 -14.11 3.06
CA TYR A 83 3.42 -12.93 3.61
C TYR A 83 1.89 -12.99 3.47
N GLY A 84 1.32 -13.95 2.73
CA GLY A 84 -0.11 -13.97 2.40
C GLY A 84 -0.49 -12.98 1.28
N GLY A 85 0.49 -12.43 0.56
CA GLY A 85 0.29 -11.47 -0.54
C GLY A 85 0.81 -10.06 -0.21
N TYR A 86 0.97 -9.24 -1.25
CA TYR A 86 1.49 -7.87 -1.12
C TYR A 86 0.56 -6.98 -0.29
N PHE A 87 -0.75 -7.25 -0.25
CA PHE A 87 -1.65 -6.52 0.65
C PHE A 87 -1.14 -6.53 2.10
N ASN A 88 -0.75 -7.70 2.61
CA ASN A 88 -0.22 -7.81 3.97
C ASN A 88 1.16 -7.15 4.13
N VAL A 89 2.00 -7.15 3.09
CA VAL A 89 3.28 -6.42 3.10
C VAL A 89 3.06 -4.92 3.28
N PHE A 90 2.14 -4.34 2.51
CA PHE A 90 1.80 -2.91 2.61
C PHE A 90 1.11 -2.57 3.93
N VAL A 91 0.16 -3.39 4.40
CA VAL A 91 -0.52 -3.16 5.69
C VAL A 91 0.45 -3.29 6.86
N ALA A 92 1.39 -4.24 6.83
CA ALA A 92 2.43 -4.34 7.86
C ALA A 92 3.38 -3.13 7.87
N ALA A 93 3.65 -2.53 6.70
CA ALA A 93 4.50 -1.35 6.59
C ALA A 93 3.77 -0.05 7.02
N PHE A 94 2.49 0.11 6.67
CA PHE A 94 1.81 1.41 6.73
C PHE A 94 0.52 1.46 7.55
N GLY A 95 -0.04 0.31 7.92
CA GLY A 95 -1.23 0.21 8.75
C GLY A 95 -0.93 0.44 10.23
N GLU A 96 -1.95 0.89 10.96
CA GLU A 96 -1.96 0.98 12.42
C GLU A 96 -3.20 0.27 12.98
N ASP A 97 -3.17 -0.04 14.28
CA ASP A 97 -4.30 -0.69 14.96
C ASP A 97 -5.56 0.17 14.91
N GLY A 98 -6.70 -0.47 14.61
CA GLY A 98 -7.99 0.22 14.51
C GLY A 98 -8.24 0.93 13.19
N GLU A 99 -7.42 0.67 12.17
CA GLU A 99 -7.64 1.14 10.80
C GLU A 99 -8.23 0.04 9.91
N ARG A 100 -9.08 0.46 8.97
CA ARG A 100 -9.59 -0.40 7.91
C ARG A 100 -8.78 -0.20 6.63
N TRP A 101 -8.35 -1.29 6.02
CA TRP A 101 -7.65 -1.29 4.74
C TRP A 101 -8.43 -2.13 3.71
N ASP A 102 -8.80 -1.53 2.59
CA ASP A 102 -9.43 -2.23 1.47
C ASP A 102 -8.43 -2.41 0.32
N LEU A 103 -8.52 -3.56 -0.36
CA LEU A 103 -7.66 -3.92 -1.49
C LEU A 103 -8.41 -3.76 -2.81
N TYR A 104 -7.79 -3.07 -3.78
CA TYR A 104 -8.24 -3.02 -5.16
C TYR A 104 -7.12 -3.47 -6.10
N ARG A 105 -7.30 -4.59 -6.80
CA ARG A 105 -6.32 -5.08 -7.78
C ARG A 105 -6.49 -4.34 -9.10
N VAL A 106 -5.99 -3.11 -9.14
CA VAL A 106 -6.12 -2.22 -10.32
C VAL A 106 -5.48 -2.83 -11.57
N VAL A 107 -4.44 -3.65 -11.42
CA VAL A 107 -3.82 -4.40 -12.53
C VAL A 107 -4.77 -5.40 -13.19
N ASP A 108 -5.77 -5.90 -12.45
CA ASP A 108 -6.80 -6.81 -12.92
C ASP A 108 -8.11 -6.08 -13.27
N GLY A 109 -8.11 -4.74 -13.25
CA GLY A 109 -9.28 -3.93 -13.61
C GLY A 109 -10.24 -3.64 -12.47
N GLU A 110 -9.89 -4.02 -11.24
CA GLU A 110 -10.67 -3.77 -10.03
C GLU A 110 -10.33 -2.39 -9.45
N PHE A 111 -11.32 -1.49 -9.40
CA PHE A 111 -11.15 -0.12 -8.91
C PHE A 111 -12.23 0.21 -7.88
N PRO A 112 -11.96 1.12 -6.93
CA PRO A 112 -12.99 1.64 -6.06
C PRO A 112 -14.11 2.29 -6.85
N ASP A 113 -15.34 2.17 -6.32
CA ASP A 113 -16.47 2.92 -6.84
C ASP A 113 -16.25 4.42 -6.60
N ARG A 114 -16.56 5.24 -7.61
CA ARG A 114 -16.42 6.69 -7.56
C ARG A 114 -17.25 7.29 -6.42
N ASP A 115 -18.43 6.75 -6.19
CA ASP A 115 -19.33 7.25 -5.15
C ASP A 115 -18.83 6.90 -3.74
N GLU A 116 -17.88 5.98 -3.60
CA GLU A 116 -17.31 5.59 -2.31
C GLU A 116 -15.97 6.25 -1.97
N LEU A 117 -15.34 6.95 -2.92
CA LEU A 117 -14.01 7.55 -2.72
C LEU A 117 -13.96 8.52 -1.52
N HIS A 118 -15.06 9.22 -1.25
CA HIS A 118 -15.14 10.15 -0.14
C HIS A 118 -14.95 9.48 1.23
N LYS A 119 -15.25 8.18 1.36
CA LYS A 119 -15.17 7.39 2.60
C LYS A 119 -13.73 7.06 3.03
N TYR A 120 -12.75 7.24 2.14
CA TYR A 120 -11.34 6.94 2.40
C TYR A 120 -10.58 8.17 2.88
N ASP A 121 -9.76 8.00 3.89
CA ASP A 121 -8.82 9.00 4.40
C ASP A 121 -7.55 9.11 3.55
N GLY A 122 -7.15 8.02 2.89
CA GLY A 122 -5.99 8.02 2.01
C GLY A 122 -5.87 6.78 1.12
N PHE A 123 -5.01 6.88 0.13
CA PHE A 123 -4.77 5.85 -0.88
C PHE A 123 -3.28 5.55 -0.98
N VAL A 124 -2.94 4.27 -1.12
CA VAL A 124 -1.58 3.80 -1.40
C VAL A 124 -1.56 3.12 -2.76
N ILE A 125 -0.60 3.48 -3.60
CA ILE A 125 -0.42 2.91 -4.94
C ILE A 125 0.88 2.10 -4.93
N SER A 126 0.78 0.80 -5.20
CA SER A 126 1.92 -0.11 -5.11
C SER A 126 2.88 0.02 -6.30
N GLY A 127 4.02 -0.68 -6.18
CA GLY A 127 4.87 -1.02 -7.31
C GLY A 127 4.15 -1.91 -8.35
N SER A 128 4.75 -2.04 -9.53
CA SER A 128 4.26 -2.83 -10.66
C SER A 128 5.42 -3.29 -11.54
N PRO A 129 5.33 -4.46 -12.19
CA PRO A 129 6.27 -4.83 -13.26
C PRO A 129 5.96 -4.16 -14.62
N PHE A 130 4.91 -3.32 -14.69
CA PHE A 130 4.55 -2.57 -15.90
C PHE A 130 5.23 -1.20 -15.93
N ASP A 131 5.32 -0.62 -17.12
CA ASP A 131 5.82 0.73 -17.32
C ASP A 131 4.74 1.76 -16.95
N ALA A 132 5.06 2.69 -16.04
CA ALA A 132 4.11 3.71 -15.61
C ALA A 132 3.68 4.69 -16.73
N TYR A 133 4.46 4.78 -17.81
CA TYR A 133 4.15 5.53 -19.02
C TYR A 133 3.43 4.71 -20.10
N GLY A 134 3.17 3.42 -19.85
CA GLY A 134 2.41 2.54 -20.74
C GLY A 134 0.96 3.00 -20.94
N ASN A 135 0.33 2.55 -22.02
CA ASN A 135 -1.05 2.92 -22.38
C ASN A 135 -2.04 1.76 -22.19
N ASP A 136 -1.70 0.77 -21.36
CA ASP A 136 -2.66 -0.25 -20.95
C ASP A 136 -3.90 0.41 -20.33
N TYR A 137 -5.08 -0.11 -20.66
CA TYR A 137 -6.35 0.52 -20.28
C TYR A 137 -6.46 0.75 -18.76
N TRP A 138 -5.98 -0.20 -17.96
CA TRP A 138 -6.00 -0.07 -16.50
C TRP A 138 -5.04 1.03 -15.99
N ILE A 139 -3.90 1.28 -16.65
CA ILE A 139 -2.96 2.35 -16.30
C ILE A 139 -3.58 3.71 -16.61
N LEU A 140 -4.23 3.84 -17.78
CA LEU A 140 -4.95 5.06 -18.14
C LEU A 140 -6.11 5.33 -17.17
N LYS A 141 -6.87 4.29 -16.82
CA LYS A 141 -7.94 4.37 -15.81
C LYS A 141 -7.40 4.74 -14.43
N LEU A 142 -6.23 4.22 -14.05
CA LEU A 142 -5.55 4.60 -12.82
C LEU A 142 -5.14 6.07 -12.84
N CYS A 143 -4.54 6.58 -13.92
CA CYS A 143 -4.22 8.00 -14.05
C CYS A 143 -5.45 8.90 -13.85
N LEU A 144 -6.58 8.56 -14.47
CA LEU A 144 -7.85 9.29 -14.29
C LEU A 144 -8.38 9.24 -12.85
N LEU A 145 -8.23 8.09 -12.18
CA LEU A 145 -8.58 7.98 -10.76
C LEU A 145 -7.69 8.88 -9.91
N LEU A 146 -6.36 8.86 -10.11
CA LEU A 146 -5.42 9.68 -9.34
C LEU A 146 -5.68 11.19 -9.51
N GLN A 147 -6.02 11.63 -10.73
CA GLN A 147 -6.46 13.01 -10.98
C GLN A 147 -7.76 13.34 -10.24
N THR A 148 -8.70 12.39 -10.17
CA THR A 148 -9.95 12.58 -9.42
C THR A 148 -9.66 12.70 -7.92
N LEU A 149 -8.76 11.87 -7.39
CA LEU A 149 -8.36 11.87 -5.98
C LEU A 149 -7.62 13.16 -5.60
N ASP A 150 -6.74 13.67 -6.48
CA ASP A 150 -6.08 14.96 -6.29
C ASP A 150 -7.10 16.11 -6.23
N ALA A 151 -8.05 16.16 -7.17
CA ALA A 151 -9.13 17.15 -7.16
C ALA A 151 -10.07 17.05 -5.95
N MET A 152 -10.07 15.91 -5.24
CA MET A 152 -10.80 15.68 -4.00
C MET A 152 -9.95 15.92 -2.74
N ASP A 153 -8.72 16.44 -2.90
CA ASP A 153 -7.75 16.66 -1.83
C ASP A 153 -7.46 15.39 -0.98
N LYS A 154 -7.46 14.21 -1.62
CA LYS A 154 -7.18 12.94 -0.94
C LYS A 154 -5.68 12.75 -0.73
N LYS A 155 -5.31 12.18 0.43
CA LYS A 155 -3.93 11.75 0.69
C LYS A 155 -3.56 10.58 -0.21
N MET A 156 -2.42 10.66 -0.90
CA MET A 156 -1.93 9.63 -1.81
C MET A 156 -0.44 9.36 -1.60
N LEU A 157 -0.11 8.10 -1.31
CA LEU A 157 1.27 7.59 -1.27
C LEU A 157 1.53 6.69 -2.49
N GLY A 158 2.46 7.06 -3.34
CA GLY A 158 2.93 6.23 -4.46
C GLY A 158 4.27 5.58 -4.16
N VAL A 159 4.39 4.26 -4.37
CA VAL A 159 5.63 3.49 -4.18
C VAL A 159 6.12 2.91 -5.51
N CYS A 160 7.36 3.19 -5.90
CA CYS A 160 7.98 2.72 -7.15
C CYS A 160 7.13 3.08 -8.39
N PHE A 161 6.51 2.11 -9.07
CA PHE A 161 5.51 2.38 -10.12
C PHE A 161 4.43 3.35 -9.65
N GLY A 162 3.97 3.23 -8.40
CA GLY A 162 3.01 4.14 -7.79
C GLY A 162 3.50 5.59 -7.75
N HIS A 163 4.78 5.81 -7.39
CA HIS A 163 5.42 7.13 -7.44
C HIS A 163 5.43 7.68 -8.87
N GLN A 164 5.77 6.83 -9.84
CA GLN A 164 5.87 7.20 -11.25
C GLN A 164 4.50 7.52 -11.86
N VAL A 165 3.52 6.63 -11.71
CA VAL A 165 2.18 6.83 -12.30
C VAL A 165 1.46 8.01 -11.66
N LEU A 166 1.70 8.27 -10.36
CA LEU A 166 1.21 9.46 -9.67
C LEU A 166 1.84 10.73 -10.24
N CYS A 167 3.16 10.75 -10.43
CA CYS A 167 3.85 11.85 -11.11
C CYS A 167 3.27 12.11 -12.51
N ARG A 168 3.10 11.06 -13.32
CA ARG A 168 2.51 11.13 -14.66
C ARG A 168 1.08 11.68 -14.63
N ALA A 169 0.24 11.18 -13.72
CA ALA A 169 -1.16 11.58 -13.63
C ALA A 169 -1.32 13.08 -13.36
N LEU A 170 -0.38 13.67 -12.62
CA LEU A 170 -0.35 15.09 -12.26
C LEU A 170 0.39 15.97 -13.28
N GLY A 171 0.83 15.40 -14.41
CA GLY A 171 1.46 16.14 -15.51
C GLY A 171 2.99 16.16 -15.49
N GLY A 172 3.62 15.39 -14.60
CA GLY A 172 5.06 15.14 -14.65
C GLY A 172 5.46 14.16 -15.77
N LYS A 173 6.77 13.91 -15.90
CA LYS A 173 7.34 13.03 -16.93
C LYS A 173 8.06 11.85 -16.29
N VAL A 174 7.71 10.66 -16.77
CA VAL A 174 8.34 9.38 -16.41
C VAL A 174 8.92 8.76 -17.67
N ARG A 175 10.12 8.19 -17.57
CA ARG A 175 10.76 7.46 -18.68
C ARG A 175 11.56 6.29 -18.15
N LYS A 176 11.95 5.43 -19.07
CA LYS A 176 12.99 4.44 -18.81
C LYS A 176 14.31 5.12 -18.44
N ALA A 177 14.95 4.64 -17.39
CA ALA A 177 16.25 5.12 -16.96
C ALA A 177 17.32 4.78 -18.00
N TYR A 178 18.21 5.73 -18.31
CA TYR A 178 19.31 5.49 -19.26
C TYR A 178 20.35 4.50 -18.76
N THR A 179 20.48 4.40 -17.44
CA THR A 179 21.42 3.49 -16.76
C THR A 179 20.88 2.06 -16.68
N GLY A 180 19.66 1.81 -17.16
CA GLY A 180 19.03 0.50 -17.09
C GLY A 180 18.52 0.19 -15.69
N TRP A 181 18.69 -1.06 -15.26
CA TRP A 181 18.15 -1.53 -13.98
C TRP A 181 18.83 -0.85 -12.79
N ASP A 182 18.03 -0.44 -11.82
CA ASP A 182 18.48 -0.15 -10.47
C ASP A 182 17.91 -1.15 -9.47
N ILE A 183 18.79 -2.03 -8.99
CA ILE A 183 18.42 -3.12 -8.07
C ILE A 183 19.43 -3.20 -6.94
N GLY A 184 18.95 -3.23 -5.70
CA GLY A 184 19.78 -3.37 -4.50
C GLY A 184 19.61 -2.21 -3.53
N LEU A 185 20.58 -2.03 -2.63
CA LEU A 185 20.52 -0.98 -1.63
C LEU A 185 21.10 0.34 -2.18
N ARG A 186 20.36 1.45 -2.07
CA ARG A 186 20.82 2.78 -2.46
C ARG A 186 20.78 3.75 -1.29
N LYS A 187 21.80 4.60 -1.21
CA LYS A 187 21.88 5.68 -0.24
C LYS A 187 21.24 6.92 -0.83
N VAL A 188 20.09 7.28 -0.30
CA VAL A 188 19.26 8.42 -0.72
C VAL A 188 19.53 9.59 0.21
N LYS A 189 19.83 10.77 -0.36
CA LYS A 189 20.03 12.03 0.34
C LYS A 189 18.70 12.76 0.47
N ILE A 190 18.45 13.29 1.66
CA ILE A 190 17.21 13.96 2.05
C ILE A 190 17.42 15.47 2.00
N VAL A 191 16.55 16.19 1.30
CA VAL A 191 16.62 17.65 1.17
C VAL A 191 15.89 18.29 2.36
N LYS A 192 16.63 18.55 3.44
CA LYS A 192 16.07 19.00 4.73
C LYS A 192 15.17 20.26 4.65
N ASP A 193 15.51 21.20 3.77
CA ASP A 193 14.84 22.50 3.70
C ASP A 193 13.57 22.50 2.85
N LEU A 194 13.31 21.41 2.10
CA LEU A 194 12.19 21.28 1.16
C LEU A 194 11.20 20.21 1.59
N PHE A 195 11.08 19.86 2.88
CA PHE A 195 9.96 19.04 3.33
C PHE A 195 8.77 19.96 3.62
N PRO A 196 7.79 20.07 2.70
CA PRO A 196 6.62 20.86 2.97
C PRO A 196 5.80 20.15 4.04
N CYS A 197 5.41 20.90 5.07
CA CYS A 197 4.28 20.63 5.97
C CYS A 197 4.55 19.82 7.26
N GLY A 198 3.71 20.10 8.25
CA GLY A 198 3.93 19.86 9.69
C GLY A 198 4.08 18.42 10.17
N TYR A 199 4.05 17.43 9.28
CA TYR A 199 4.11 16.00 9.64
C TYR A 199 5.52 15.47 9.99
N LEU A 200 6.55 16.30 9.81
CA LEU A 200 7.92 16.01 10.19
C LEU A 200 8.49 17.00 11.20
N ASN A 201 7.71 17.99 11.66
CA ASN A 201 8.18 18.93 12.68
C ASN A 201 8.47 18.23 14.03
N GLU A 202 7.98 16.99 14.22
CA GLU A 202 8.32 16.13 15.36
C GLU A 202 9.46 15.13 15.05
N MET A 203 10.07 15.19 13.86
CA MET A 203 11.18 14.32 13.45
C MET A 203 12.52 15.07 13.47
N ASP A 204 12.92 15.55 14.65
CA ASP A 204 14.24 16.19 14.87
C ASP A 204 15.45 15.29 14.51
N ASP A 205 15.23 13.98 14.30
CA ASP A 205 16.27 12.97 14.13
C ASP A 205 16.24 12.22 12.77
N ILE A 206 15.73 12.80 11.67
CA ILE A 206 15.93 12.15 10.35
C ILE A 206 17.39 12.35 9.89
N PRO A 207 18.15 11.27 9.67
CA PRO A 207 19.50 11.37 9.12
C PRO A 207 19.51 12.06 7.75
N PRO A 208 20.56 12.81 7.39
CA PRO A 208 20.64 13.51 6.10
C PRO A 208 20.68 12.55 4.89
N ALA A 209 20.93 11.27 5.12
CA ALA A 209 20.84 10.23 4.12
C ALA A 209 20.39 8.92 4.76
N LEU A 210 19.59 8.16 4.03
CA LEU A 210 19.02 6.88 4.44
C LEU A 210 19.19 5.86 3.31
N SER A 211 19.36 4.60 3.66
CA SER A 211 19.49 3.49 2.72
C SER A 211 18.13 2.86 2.45
N ILE A 212 17.80 2.60 1.19
CA ILE A 212 16.53 2.00 0.77
C ILE A 212 16.76 0.92 -0.29
N ILE A 213 15.84 -0.06 -0.34
CA ILE A 213 15.82 -1.07 -1.39
C ILE A 213 15.23 -0.46 -2.66
N GLU A 214 16.00 -0.51 -3.75
CA GLU A 214 15.57 -0.16 -5.09
C GLU A 214 15.35 -1.41 -5.94
N CYS A 215 14.32 -1.37 -6.79
CA CYS A 215 14.10 -2.33 -7.87
C CYS A 215 13.24 -1.70 -8.97
N HIS A 216 13.87 -0.95 -9.87
CA HIS A 216 13.17 -0.28 -10.97
C HIS A 216 14.06 -0.17 -12.22
N GLN A 217 13.43 0.07 -13.37
CA GLN A 217 14.11 0.41 -14.63
C GLN A 217 13.57 1.73 -15.24
N ASP A 218 12.56 2.30 -14.61
CA ASP A 218 11.92 3.55 -14.98
C ASP A 218 12.13 4.56 -13.85
N GLU A 219 12.11 5.85 -14.16
CA GLU A 219 12.35 6.92 -13.19
C GLU A 219 11.53 8.17 -13.55
N VAL A 220 11.26 9.00 -12.54
CA VAL A 220 10.70 10.34 -12.75
C VAL A 220 11.81 11.28 -13.22
N TRP A 221 11.55 11.94 -14.33
CA TRP A 221 12.46 12.92 -14.96
C TRP A 221 12.11 14.35 -14.60
N GLU A 222 10.81 14.65 -14.61
CA GLU A 222 10.28 15.97 -14.29
C GLU A 222 9.09 15.77 -13.37
N VAL A 223 9.15 16.35 -12.18
CA VAL A 223 8.01 16.37 -11.25
C VAL A 223 6.91 17.31 -11.79
N PRO A 224 5.63 17.09 -11.43
CA PRO A 224 4.54 17.95 -11.86
C PRO A 224 4.70 19.38 -11.32
N THR A 225 4.01 20.34 -11.93
CA THR A 225 4.05 21.74 -11.47
C THR A 225 3.54 21.85 -10.03
N GLY A 226 4.29 22.54 -9.17
CA GLY A 226 3.96 22.68 -7.75
C GLY A 226 4.41 21.51 -6.87
N ALA A 227 5.08 20.50 -7.43
CA ALA A 227 5.77 19.48 -6.66
C ALA A 227 7.18 19.91 -6.26
N GLU A 228 7.63 19.38 -5.14
CA GLU A 228 8.98 19.55 -4.62
C GLU A 228 9.72 18.22 -4.62
N VAL A 229 10.97 18.21 -5.09
CA VAL A 229 11.86 17.06 -4.96
C VAL A 229 12.49 17.11 -3.57
N ILE A 230 12.21 16.10 -2.76
CA ILE A 230 12.58 16.08 -1.33
C ILE A 230 13.64 15.03 -1.00
N ALA A 231 13.93 14.12 -1.94
CA ALA A 231 15.06 13.23 -1.84
C ALA A 231 15.62 12.85 -3.22
N PHE A 232 16.93 12.59 -3.29
CA PHE A 232 17.64 12.21 -4.50
C PHE A 232 18.83 11.28 -4.17
N SER A 233 19.34 10.55 -5.16
CA SER A 233 20.57 9.76 -5.04
C SER A 233 21.56 10.12 -6.14
N GLU A 234 22.71 9.44 -6.17
CA GLU A 234 23.67 9.60 -7.26
C GLU A 234 23.15 9.03 -8.59
N LYS A 235 22.21 8.06 -8.53
CA LYS A 235 21.68 7.38 -9.71
C LYS A 235 20.33 7.92 -10.17
N THR A 236 19.47 8.31 -9.23
CA THR A 236 18.11 8.76 -9.49
C THR A 236 17.91 10.16 -8.96
N GLY A 237 17.55 11.10 -9.84
CA GLY A 237 17.38 12.51 -9.49
C GLY A 237 16.13 12.82 -8.65
N VAL A 238 15.10 11.98 -8.75
CA VAL A 238 13.83 12.12 -8.03
C VAL A 238 13.54 10.82 -7.28
N GLU A 239 14.20 10.62 -6.14
CA GLU A 239 13.92 9.47 -5.26
C GLU A 239 12.62 9.67 -4.50
N MET A 240 12.28 10.92 -4.22
CA MET A 240 11.07 11.28 -3.49
C MET A 240 10.58 12.66 -3.90
N PHE A 241 9.28 12.81 -4.11
CA PHE A 241 8.64 14.11 -4.33
C PHE A 241 7.37 14.25 -3.49
N ALA A 242 6.98 15.50 -3.22
CA ALA A 242 5.74 15.84 -2.54
C ALA A 242 4.95 16.92 -3.29
N VAL A 243 3.63 16.91 -3.14
CA VAL A 243 2.75 18.04 -3.52
C VAL A 243 1.99 18.45 -2.27
N GLY A 244 2.47 19.51 -1.61
CA GLY A 244 1.98 19.92 -0.29
C GLY A 244 1.99 18.75 0.71
N ASP A 245 0.93 18.64 1.50
CA ASP A 245 0.73 17.57 2.50
C ASP A 245 -0.17 16.43 2.03
N ARG A 246 -0.55 16.42 0.74
CA ARG A 246 -1.56 15.49 0.19
C ARG A 246 -0.96 14.40 -0.68
N ILE A 247 0.19 14.62 -1.29
CA ILE A 247 0.77 13.66 -2.24
C ILE A 247 2.22 13.42 -1.90
N LEU A 248 2.60 12.15 -1.83
CA LEU A 248 3.97 11.71 -1.61
C LEU A 248 4.29 10.56 -2.55
N GLY A 249 5.34 10.70 -3.35
CA GLY A 249 5.89 9.61 -4.14
C GLY A 249 7.25 9.22 -3.60
N ILE A 250 7.53 7.92 -3.47
CA ILE A 250 8.85 7.37 -3.18
C ILE A 250 9.25 6.30 -4.23
N GLN A 251 10.44 6.41 -4.80
CA GLN A 251 10.92 5.53 -5.87
C GLN A 251 11.30 4.15 -5.33
N GLY A 252 11.98 4.11 -4.19
CA GLY A 252 12.33 2.87 -3.50
C GLY A 252 11.17 2.17 -2.81
N HIS A 253 11.49 1.02 -2.22
CA HIS A 253 10.55 0.10 -1.59
C HIS A 253 10.74 0.08 -0.05
N PRO A 254 10.13 1.02 0.68
CA PRO A 254 10.15 1.01 2.15
C PRO A 254 9.40 -0.19 2.75
N GLU A 255 8.54 -0.84 1.98
CA GLU A 255 7.78 -2.04 2.37
C GLU A 255 8.53 -3.35 2.13
N TYR A 256 9.62 -3.33 1.35
CA TYR A 256 10.38 -4.54 1.03
C TYR A 256 11.33 -4.95 2.14
N THR A 257 11.40 -6.26 2.34
CA THR A 257 12.46 -6.93 3.09
C THR A 257 13.50 -7.48 2.12
N LYS A 258 14.69 -7.81 2.65
CA LYS A 258 15.80 -8.33 1.82
C LYS A 258 15.42 -9.63 1.09
N ASP A 259 14.65 -10.50 1.73
CA ASP A 259 14.20 -11.76 1.13
C ASP A 259 13.23 -11.57 -0.05
N ILE A 260 12.38 -10.54 -0.01
CA ILE A 260 11.55 -10.16 -1.17
C ILE A 260 12.45 -9.74 -2.33
N LEU A 261 13.46 -8.91 -2.07
CA LEU A 261 14.40 -8.47 -3.10
C LEU A 261 15.24 -9.63 -3.66
N PHE A 262 15.74 -10.53 -2.80
CA PHE A 262 16.44 -11.74 -3.24
C PHE A 262 15.58 -12.58 -4.19
N ASN A 263 14.32 -12.83 -3.82
CA ASN A 263 13.38 -13.56 -4.68
C ASN A 263 13.14 -12.84 -6.02
N LEU A 264 13.04 -11.51 -6.00
CA LEU A 264 12.83 -10.72 -7.20
C LEU A 264 14.06 -10.75 -8.12
N ILE A 265 15.28 -10.64 -7.57
CA ILE A 265 16.52 -10.79 -8.33
C ILE A 265 16.56 -12.15 -9.03
N ASP A 266 16.26 -13.25 -8.31
CA ASP A 266 16.23 -14.59 -8.92
C ASP A 266 15.21 -14.70 -10.05
N ARG A 267 14.02 -14.10 -9.88
CA ARG A 267 13.01 -14.09 -10.93
C ARG A 267 13.44 -13.26 -12.14
N LEU A 268 14.12 -12.14 -11.94
CA LEU A 268 14.61 -11.32 -13.05
C LEU A 268 15.74 -12.04 -13.80
N LEU A 269 16.65 -12.69 -13.08
CA LEU A 269 17.72 -13.49 -13.66
C LEU A 269 17.16 -14.68 -14.46
N ASN A 270 16.20 -15.42 -13.89
CA ASN A 270 15.59 -16.58 -14.56
C ASN A 270 14.74 -16.23 -15.79
N ASN A 271 14.35 -14.96 -15.94
CA ASN A 271 13.63 -14.45 -17.12
C ASN A 271 14.54 -13.69 -18.08
N ASP A 272 15.87 -13.79 -17.92
CA ASP A 272 16.88 -13.11 -18.74
C ASP A 272 16.73 -11.58 -18.75
N CYS A 273 16.14 -11.00 -17.70
CA CYS A 273 15.95 -9.55 -17.57
C CYS A 273 17.20 -8.81 -17.08
N ILE A 274 18.09 -9.53 -16.38
CA ILE A 274 19.37 -9.04 -15.84
C ILE A 274 20.45 -10.09 -16.04
N GLU A 275 21.70 -9.64 -16.12
CA GLU A 275 22.86 -10.52 -16.25
C GLU A 275 23.22 -11.18 -14.92
N LYS A 276 23.83 -12.37 -14.98
CA LYS A 276 24.22 -13.14 -13.79
C LYS A 276 25.17 -12.36 -12.86
N GLY A 277 26.20 -11.72 -13.42
CA GLY A 277 27.16 -10.94 -12.61
C GLY A 277 26.46 -9.78 -11.88
N PHE A 278 25.57 -9.07 -12.56
CA PHE A 278 24.76 -8.01 -11.95
C PHE A 278 23.88 -8.54 -10.81
N ALA A 279 23.25 -9.70 -10.99
CA ALA A 279 22.44 -10.33 -9.96
C ALA A 279 23.28 -10.72 -8.73
N GLU A 280 24.46 -11.30 -8.93
CA GLU A 280 25.39 -11.69 -7.86
C GLU A 280 25.89 -10.46 -7.09
N ASP A 281 26.28 -9.38 -7.79
CA ASP A 281 26.72 -8.13 -7.17
C ASP A 281 25.61 -7.48 -6.34
N ALA A 282 24.37 -7.42 -6.86
CA ALA A 282 23.23 -6.86 -6.16
C ALA A 282 22.89 -7.64 -4.88
N LYS A 283 22.98 -8.98 -4.94
CA LYS A 283 22.79 -9.87 -3.79
C LYS A 283 23.88 -9.67 -2.75
N PHE A 284 25.14 -9.64 -3.17
CA PHE A 284 26.28 -9.44 -2.28
C PHE A 284 26.19 -8.11 -1.54
N ALA A 285 25.86 -7.01 -2.24
CA ALA A 285 25.67 -5.71 -1.62
C ALA A 285 24.56 -5.71 -0.54
N LEU A 286 23.49 -6.48 -0.77
CA LEU A 286 22.35 -6.61 0.15
C LEU A 286 22.69 -7.45 1.41
N GLU A 287 23.69 -8.32 1.34
CA GLU A 287 24.20 -9.07 2.50
C GLU A 287 25.06 -8.19 3.42
N MET A 288 25.76 -7.20 2.86
CA MET A 288 26.72 -6.37 3.58
C MET A 288 26.10 -5.18 4.33
N ALA A 289 24.84 -4.84 4.05
CA ALA A 289 24.18 -3.68 4.65
C ALA A 289 22.68 -3.90 4.86
N GLU A 290 22.11 -3.14 5.78
CA GLU A 290 20.67 -3.13 6.04
C GLU A 290 20.02 -1.85 5.49
N PRO A 291 18.81 -1.93 4.93
CA PRO A 291 18.02 -0.75 4.64
C PRO A 291 17.54 -0.08 5.93
N ASP A 292 17.41 1.24 5.90
CA ASP A 292 16.81 2.04 6.97
C ASP A 292 15.27 1.95 6.94
N ARG A 293 14.75 0.73 6.73
CA ARG A 293 13.34 0.43 6.42
C ARG A 293 12.37 1.09 7.39
N LYS A 294 12.62 0.94 8.70
CA LYS A 294 11.75 1.50 9.75
C LYS A 294 11.68 3.02 9.70
N CYS A 295 12.75 3.70 9.29
CA CYS A 295 12.76 5.15 9.15
C CYS A 295 11.89 5.58 7.97
N TRP A 296 12.05 4.92 6.82
CA TRP A 296 11.21 5.18 5.64
C TRP A 296 9.73 4.87 5.85
N GLU A 297 9.43 3.74 6.49
CA GLU A 297 8.07 3.40 6.88
C GLU A 297 7.47 4.46 7.81
N ARG A 298 8.26 4.98 8.77
CA ARG A 298 7.81 6.05 9.68
C ARG A 298 7.50 7.33 8.89
N ILE A 299 8.34 7.72 7.95
CA ILE A 299 8.10 8.89 7.07
C ILE A 299 6.78 8.72 6.29
N CYS A 300 6.61 7.57 5.64
CA CYS A 300 5.41 7.28 4.85
C CYS A 300 4.14 7.21 5.71
N ARG A 301 4.22 6.58 6.90
CA ARG A 301 3.10 6.52 7.85
C ARG A 301 2.73 7.92 8.33
N ASN A 302 3.67 8.74 8.77
CA ASN A 302 3.39 10.10 9.25
C ASN A 302 2.69 10.94 8.18
N PHE A 303 3.18 10.88 6.93
CA PHE A 303 2.51 11.51 5.80
C PHE A 303 1.05 11.03 5.64
N LEU A 304 0.83 9.69 5.61
CA LEU A 304 -0.50 9.11 5.44
C LEU A 304 -1.46 9.50 6.58
N LYS A 305 -0.95 9.60 7.81
CA LYS A 305 -1.77 9.95 8.99
C LYS A 305 -1.91 11.46 9.20
N GLY A 306 -1.13 12.27 8.48
CA GLY A 306 -1.09 13.73 8.68
C GLY A 306 -0.60 14.13 10.07
N ARG A 307 0.35 13.37 10.62
CA ARG A 307 0.97 13.60 11.94
C ARG A 307 2.33 14.21 11.77
#